data_AF-A0A3D4NX67-F1
#
_entry.id   AF-A0A3D4NX67-F1
#
_cell.length_a   1.000
_cell.length_b   1.000
_cell.length_c   1.000
_cell.angle_alpha   90.00
_cell.angle_beta   90.00
_cell.angle_gamma   90.00
#
_symmetry.space_group_name_H-M   'P 1'
#
loop_
_entity.id
_entity.type
_entity.pdbx_description
1 polymer ?
#
loop_
_entity_poly.entity_id
_entity_poly.type
_entity_poly.pdbx_seq_one_letter_code
_entity_poly.pdbx_strand_id
1 'polypeptide(L)'
;VDMFSDMFDAIDEDREPVETFLDGYIVDAIMDACYRSAKTKRWEPVKLERWYRGVKKEKAKAPRKIAKGRYSLIKEERMPDGTFKQLLQDWKTGHVVQKIKKA
;
A
#
# COMPACT_ATOMS: atom_id res chain seq x y z
N VAL A 1 -25.94 -11.39 6.58
CA VAL A 1 -26.63 -10.10 6.32
C VAL A 1 -25.80 -9.03 7.00
N ASP A 2 -25.11 -8.13 6.33
CA ASP A 2 -24.37 -8.22 5.07
C ASP A 2 -23.18 -7.26 5.27
N MET A 3 -22.06 -7.77 5.82
CA MET A 3 -20.90 -6.95 6.22
C MET A 3 -20.44 -6.03 5.08
N PHE A 4 -20.54 -6.50 3.84
CA PHE A 4 -20.25 -5.71 2.65
C PHE A 4 -21.29 -4.61 2.41
N SER A 5 -22.58 -4.87 2.63
CA SER A 5 -23.61 -3.82 2.54
C SER A 5 -23.35 -2.73 3.56
N ASP A 6 -23.13 -3.08 4.83
CA ASP A 6 -22.83 -2.08 5.87
C ASP A 6 -21.57 -1.27 5.54
N MET A 7 -20.54 -1.90 4.97
CA MET A 7 -19.34 -1.20 4.51
C MET A 7 -19.65 -0.19 3.40
N PHE A 8 -20.46 -0.55 2.40
CA PHE A 8 -20.84 0.36 1.32
C PHE A 8 -21.75 1.48 1.82
N ASP A 9 -22.76 1.14 2.64
CA ASP A 9 -23.67 2.11 3.24
C ASP A 9 -22.91 3.11 4.13
N ALA A 10 -21.90 2.63 4.88
CA ALA A 10 -21.05 3.48 5.71
C ALA A 10 -20.24 4.50 4.90
N ILE A 11 -19.76 4.11 3.72
CA ILE A 11 -19.05 5.00 2.80
C ILE A 11 -19.98 6.09 2.28
N ASP A 12 -21.20 5.72 1.89
CA ASP A 12 -22.19 6.66 1.37
C ASP A 12 -22.70 7.64 2.45
N GLU A 13 -22.77 7.19 3.71
CA GLU A 13 -23.23 7.97 4.86
C GLU A 13 -22.11 8.75 5.59
N ASP A 14 -20.85 8.65 5.14
CA ASP A 14 -19.66 9.23 5.80
C ASP A 14 -19.55 8.85 7.30
N ARG A 15 -19.84 7.58 7.60
CA ARG A 15 -19.70 6.99 8.94
C ARG A 15 -18.68 5.86 8.95
N GLU A 16 -18.26 5.45 10.14
CA GLU A 16 -17.49 4.22 10.26
C GLU A 16 -18.39 2.99 10.07
N PRO A 17 -17.91 1.95 9.36
CA PRO A 17 -18.60 0.67 9.30
C PRO A 17 -18.54 -0.02 10.67
N VAL A 18 -19.46 -0.98 10.88
CA VAL A 18 -19.52 -1.75 12.13
C VAL A 18 -18.24 -2.55 12.36
N GLU A 19 -17.63 -3.04 11.29
CA GLU A 19 -16.34 -3.73 11.32
C GLU A 19 -15.36 -3.02 10.39
N THR A 20 -14.21 -2.63 10.93
CA THR A 20 -13.14 -2.03 10.13
C THR A 20 -12.19 -3.10 9.59
N PHE A 21 -11.37 -2.71 8.62
CA PHE A 21 -10.28 -3.57 8.16
C PHE A 21 -9.32 -3.98 9.29
N LEU A 22 -9.12 -3.11 10.30
CA LEU A 22 -8.26 -3.42 11.44
C LEU A 22 -8.85 -4.56 12.28
N ASP A 23 -10.17 -4.60 12.44
CA ASP A 23 -10.85 -5.65 13.19
C ASP A 23 -10.64 -7.02 12.52
N GLY A 24 -10.84 -7.08 11.20
CA GLY A 24 -10.55 -8.27 10.40
C GLY A 24 -9.08 -8.72 10.50
N TYR A 25 -8.15 -7.77 10.41
CA TYR A 25 -6.71 -8.06 10.56
C TYR A 25 -6.37 -8.67 11.94
N ILE A 26 -6.98 -8.18 13.02
CA ILE A 26 -6.75 -8.71 14.37
C ILE A 26 -7.28 -10.13 14.48
N VAL A 27 -8.47 -10.40 13.93
CA VAL A 27 -9.06 -11.76 13.91
C VAL A 27 -8.14 -12.73 13.16
N ASP A 28 -7.65 -12.34 11.98
CA ASP A 28 -6.70 -13.16 11.21
C ASP A 28 -5.43 -13.45 11.99
N ALA A 29 -4.85 -12.46 12.67
CA ALA A 29 -3.66 -12.64 13.50
C ALA A 29 -3.89 -13.59 14.70
N ILE A 30 -5.09 -13.56 15.29
CA ILE A 30 -5.49 -14.49 16.35
C ILE A 30 -5.63 -15.90 15.78
N MET A 31 -6.31 -16.05 14.64
CA MET A 31 -6.46 -17.34 13.96
C MET A 31 -5.10 -17.96 13.63
N ASP A 32 -4.17 -17.15 13.13
CA ASP A 32 -2.78 -17.54 12.89
C ASP A 32 -2.08 -18.08 14.14
N ALA A 33 -2.26 -17.43 15.29
CA ALA A 33 -1.70 -17.88 16.56
C ALA A 33 -2.34 -19.20 17.01
N CYS A 34 -3.66 -19.36 16.84
CA CYS A 34 -4.38 -20.60 17.12
C CYS A 34 -3.87 -21.77 16.26
N TYR A 35 -3.69 -21.58 14.96
CA TYR A 35 -3.14 -22.60 14.07
C TYR A 35 -1.70 -22.98 14.43
N ARG A 36 -0.87 -22.00 14.79
CA ARG A 36 0.50 -22.26 15.28
C ARG A 36 0.47 -23.04 16.59
N SER A 37 -0.36 -22.64 17.55
CA SER A 37 -0.51 -23.31 18.85
C SER A 37 -0.98 -24.76 18.69
N ALA A 38 -1.95 -25.00 17.81
CA ALA A 38 -2.44 -26.34 17.51
C ALA A 38 -1.33 -27.26 16.98
N LYS A 39 -0.40 -26.71 16.20
CA LYS A 39 0.77 -27.40 15.64
C LYS A 39 1.89 -27.61 16.66
N THR A 40 2.19 -26.62 17.50
CA THR A 40 3.33 -26.66 18.43
C THR A 40 2.98 -27.19 19.81
N LYS A 41 1.68 -27.31 20.14
CA LYS A 41 1.15 -27.70 21.46
C LYS A 41 1.63 -26.80 22.60
N ARG A 42 1.88 -25.52 22.30
CA ARG A 42 2.32 -24.51 23.26
C ARG A 42 1.50 -23.25 23.09
N TRP A 43 1.58 -22.38 24.09
CA TRP A 43 1.12 -21.00 23.97
C TRP A 43 1.98 -20.28 22.92
N GLU A 44 1.34 -19.81 21.86
CA GLU A 44 1.98 -19.02 20.80
C GLU A 44 1.47 -17.58 20.91
N PRO A 45 2.36 -16.58 20.82
CA PRO A 45 1.95 -15.18 20.90
C PRO A 45 1.19 -14.76 19.64
N VAL A 46 0.14 -13.94 19.82
CA VAL A 46 -0.53 -13.24 18.73
C VAL A 46 0.41 -12.15 18.20
N LYS A 47 0.79 -12.25 16.92
CA LYS A 47 1.74 -11.33 16.29
C LYS A 47 0.99 -10.26 15.51
N LEU A 48 1.06 -9.02 15.98
CA LEU A 48 0.52 -7.85 15.28
C LEU A 48 1.66 -6.98 14.75
N GLU A 49 1.61 -6.68 13.46
CA GLU A 49 2.49 -5.69 12.84
C GLU A 49 2.06 -4.27 13.23
N ARG A 50 2.98 -3.29 13.16
CA ARG A 50 2.69 -1.91 13.61
C ARG A 50 2.19 -0.97 12.50
N TRP A 51 1.91 -1.47 11.29
CA TRP A 51 1.57 -0.63 10.14
C TRP A 51 0.33 0.24 10.35
N TYR A 52 -0.65 -0.23 11.13
CA TYR A 52 -1.91 0.49 11.42
C TYR A 52 -1.76 1.56 12.50
N ARG A 53 -0.69 1.51 13.31
CA ARG A 53 -0.36 2.57 14.25
C ARG A 53 0.48 3.58 13.51
N GLY A 54 -0.15 4.67 13.06
CA GLY A 54 0.44 5.80 12.35
C GLY A 54 1.96 5.88 12.49
N VAL A 55 2.66 5.10 11.66
CA VAL A 55 4.10 5.20 11.56
C VAL A 55 4.28 6.63 11.08
N LYS A 56 5.03 7.46 11.82
CA LYS A 56 5.42 8.79 11.32
C LYS A 56 5.80 8.56 9.87
N LYS A 57 4.99 9.10 8.94
CA LYS A 57 5.29 9.03 7.52
C LYS A 57 6.61 9.78 7.38
N GLU A 58 7.74 9.11 7.58
CA GLU A 58 8.94 9.49 6.88
C GLU A 58 8.49 9.46 5.44
N LYS A 59 8.32 10.66 4.86
CA LYS A 59 7.95 10.81 3.46
C LYS A 59 8.82 9.82 2.72
N ALA A 60 8.20 8.77 2.16
CA ALA A 60 8.93 7.77 1.42
C ALA A 60 9.82 8.54 0.46
N LYS A 61 11.14 8.56 0.73
CA LYS A 61 12.07 9.19 -0.18
C LYS A 61 12.01 8.28 -1.38
N ALA A 62 11.19 8.67 -2.37
CA ALA A 62 11.08 7.98 -3.63
C ALA A 62 12.52 7.61 -4.04
N PRO A 63 12.81 6.35 -4.38
CA PRO A 63 14.15 5.95 -4.78
C PRO A 63 14.56 6.81 -5.97
N ARG A 64 15.30 7.90 -5.70
CA ARG A 64 15.72 8.87 -6.71
C ARG A 64 16.83 8.22 -7.51
N LYS A 65 16.48 7.42 -8.51
CA LYS A 65 17.39 7.21 -9.63
C LYS A 65 17.50 8.54 -10.36
N ILE A 66 18.63 9.21 -10.19
CA ILE A 66 18.95 10.48 -10.86
C ILE A 66 19.03 10.18 -12.35
N ALA A 67 17.96 10.44 -13.08
CA ALA A 67 17.97 10.43 -14.53
C ALA A 67 18.45 11.80 -15.00
N LYS A 68 19.78 11.99 -15.06
CA LYS A 68 20.48 13.21 -15.53
C LYS A 68 19.92 14.55 -15.01
N GLY A 69 20.62 15.14 -14.03
CA GLY A 69 20.64 16.58 -13.74
C GLY A 69 19.37 17.22 -13.13
N ARG A 70 18.18 17.01 -13.70
CA ARG A 70 16.94 17.75 -13.32
C ARG A 70 15.73 16.87 -12.99
N TYR A 71 15.69 15.62 -13.44
CA TYR A 71 14.51 14.76 -13.28
C TYR A 71 14.84 13.47 -12.53
N SER A 72 13.90 13.01 -11.70
CA SER A 72 13.91 11.69 -11.05
C SER A 72 12.92 10.77 -11.75
N LEU A 73 13.32 9.54 -12.06
CA LEU A 73 12.41 8.55 -12.65
C LEU A 73 11.49 7.99 -11.56
N ILE A 74 10.17 8.18 -11.72
CA ILE A 74 9.15 7.63 -10.83
C ILE A 74 8.80 6.20 -11.27
N LYS A 75 8.47 6.04 -12.55
CA LYS A 75 8.02 4.77 -13.14
C LYS A 75 8.38 4.72 -14.62
N GLU A 76 8.75 3.55 -15.10
CA GLU A 76 8.92 3.23 -16.51
C GLU A 76 8.06 2.01 -16.86
N GLU A 77 7.36 2.07 -17.98
CA GLU A 77 6.48 1.00 -18.45
C GLU A 77 6.70 0.78 -19.96
N ARG A 78 6.84 -0.48 -20.37
CA ARG A 78 6.94 -0.84 -21.78
C ARG A 78 5.53 -0.92 -22.38
N MET A 79 5.29 -0.10 -23.39
CA MET A 79 4.03 -0.04 -24.12
C MET A 79 3.94 -1.20 -25.15
N PRO A 80 2.73 -1.59 -25.57
CA PRO A 80 2.54 -2.65 -26.57
C PRO A 80 3.22 -2.37 -27.93
N ASP A 81 3.40 -1.09 -28.28
CA ASP A 81 4.10 -0.63 -29.49
C ASP A 81 5.63 -0.71 -29.38
N GLY A 82 6.14 -1.22 -28.25
CA GLY A 82 7.57 -1.34 -27.97
C GLY A 82 8.21 -0.06 -27.44
N THR A 83 7.49 1.06 -27.33
CA THR A 83 8.02 2.28 -26.72
C THR A 83 8.02 2.20 -25.19
N PHE A 84 8.82 3.04 -24.54
CA PHE A 84 8.82 3.18 -23.10
C PHE A 84 8.13 4.47 -22.67
N LYS A 85 7.12 4.34 -21.81
CA LYS A 85 6.45 5.46 -21.15
C LYS A 85 7.13 5.71 -19.81
N GLN A 86 7.75 6.87 -19.67
CA GLN A 86 8.43 7.29 -18.45
C GLN A 86 7.63 8.39 -17.74
N LEU A 87 7.40 8.21 -16.43
CA LEU A 87 6.94 9.25 -15.52
C LEU A 87 8.15 9.82 -14.78
N LEU A 88 8.40 11.11 -14.98
CA LEU A 88 9.56 11.82 -14.45
C LEU A 88 9.09 12.93 -13.51
N GLN A 89 9.77 13.12 -12.39
CA GLN A 89 9.53 14.23 -11.47
C GLN A 89 10.67 15.24 -11.53
N ASP A 90 10.38 16.52 -11.74
CA ASP A 90 11.36 17.59 -11.51
C ASP A 90 11.62 17.71 -10.01
N TRP A 91 12.88 17.51 -9.57
CA TRP A 91 13.19 17.50 -8.14
C TRP A 91 13.15 18.88 -7.49
N LYS A 92 13.19 19.97 -8.27
CA LYS A 92 13.09 21.35 -7.77
C LYS A 92 11.64 21.80 -7.59
N THR A 93 10.78 21.46 -8.54
CA THR A 93 9.39 21.95 -8.57
C THR A 93 8.37 20.91 -8.11
N GLY A 94 8.73 19.62 -8.12
CA GLY A 94 7.82 18.52 -7.83
C GLY A 94 6.87 18.16 -8.97
N HIS A 95 6.87 18.92 -10.08
CA HIS A 95 6.03 18.66 -11.24
C HIS A 95 6.36 17.32 -11.89
N VAL A 96 5.30 16.57 -12.21
CA VAL A 96 5.39 15.28 -12.90
C VAL A 96 5.18 15.50 -14.39
N VAL A 97 6.12 15.01 -15.19
CA VAL A 97 6.06 15.05 -16.66
C VAL A 97 6.15 13.65 -17.23
N GLN A 98 5.44 13.44 -18.33
CA GLN A 98 5.47 12.18 -19.08
C GLN A 98 6.37 12.31 -20.30
N LYS A 99 7.23 11.32 -20.55
CA LYS A 99 8.01 11.21 -21.79
C LYS A 99 7.86 9.84 -22.42
N ILE A 100 7.80 9.83 -23.75
CA ILE A 100 7.83 8.61 -24.56
C ILE A 100 9.24 8.48 -25.12
N LYS A 101 9.89 7.35 -24.85
CA LYS A 101 11.21 7.03 -25.37
C LYS A 101 11.06 5.86 -26.35
N LYS A 102 11.54 6.01 -27.59
CA LYS A 102 11.68 4.87 -28.51
C LYS A 102 12.78 3.93 -27.99
N ALA A 103 12.52 2.62 -28.07
CA ALA A 103 13.48 1.59 -27.68
C ALA A 103 14.78 1.69 -28.47
#